data_AF-A0A538Q1Q8-F1
#
_entry.id   AF-A0A538Q1Q8-F1
#
_cell.length_a   1.000
_cell.length_b   1.000
_cell.length_c   1.000
_cell.angle_alpha   90.00
_cell.angle_beta   90.00
_cell.angle_gamma   90.00
#
_symmetry.space_group_name_H-M   'P 1'
#
loop_
_entity.id
_entity.type
_entity.pdbx_description
1 polymer ?
#
loop_
_entity_poly.entity_id
_entity_poly.type
_entity_poly.pdbx_seq_one_letter_code
_entity_poly.pdbx_strand_id
1 'polypeptide(L)'
;MTADVWAQEFRDIPATLEARPDLRAEMRRLLDEHELPVKVTEGGDRRAQRRAILGALFDGALTLDEAIAETERRLPRESSPHRTSNLVFASGWARRLVHTHTSVLYCWAVIELLLAAGHDRCFVPHSSAEAASSACSRLLAGRSHAAAILRDRLIDVYVAKHASREPLIPNHPHCTHVIAPAPPGRA
;
A
#
# COMPACT_ATOMS: atom_id res chain seq x y z
N MET A 1 2.96 16.51 23.89
CA MET A 1 2.87 15.16 23.28
C MET A 1 1.71 15.19 22.31
N THR A 2 1.95 15.50 21.03
CA THR A 2 0.96 15.25 19.99
C THR A 2 0.75 13.74 19.94
N ALA A 3 -0.47 13.28 20.17
CA ALA A 3 -0.80 11.88 19.91
C ALA A 3 -0.46 11.63 18.44
N ASP A 4 0.46 10.71 18.16
CA ASP A 4 0.88 10.43 16.80
C ASP A 4 -0.35 9.97 15.99
N VAL A 5 -0.72 10.75 14.98
CA VAL A 5 -1.86 10.46 14.12
C VAL A 5 -1.39 9.40 13.11
N TRP A 6 -1.88 8.17 13.26
CA TRP A 6 -1.66 7.07 12.33
C TRP A 6 -2.97 6.68 11.65
N ALA A 7 -2.91 6.28 10.38
CA ALA A 7 -4.09 5.80 9.68
C ALA A 7 -4.69 4.60 10.43
N GLN A 8 -6.01 4.61 10.62
CA GLN A 8 -6.74 3.47 11.19
C GLN A 8 -7.38 2.62 10.09
N GLU A 9 -7.59 3.21 8.91
CA GLU A 9 -7.96 2.50 7.69
C GLU A 9 -7.42 3.23 6.46
N PHE A 10 -7.57 2.61 5.28
CA PHE A 10 -6.96 3.09 4.04
C PHE A 10 -7.31 4.56 3.71
N ARG A 11 -8.56 4.98 3.99
CA ARG A 11 -9.02 6.34 3.67
C ARG A 11 -8.34 7.43 4.50
N ASP A 12 -7.71 7.05 5.61
CA ASP A 12 -7.04 7.99 6.51
C ASP A 12 -5.59 8.27 6.07
N ILE A 13 -5.06 7.49 5.11
CA ILE A 13 -3.67 7.61 4.64
C ILE A 13 -3.36 9.05 4.17
N PRO A 14 -4.17 9.73 3.35
CA PRO A 14 -3.84 11.09 2.89
C PRO A 14 -3.63 12.08 4.05
N ALA A 15 -4.57 12.13 4.99
CA ALA A 15 -4.47 13.02 6.17
C ALA A 15 -3.29 12.62 7.08
N THR A 16 -2.98 11.33 7.17
CA THR A 16 -1.83 10.82 7.91
C THR A 16 -0.51 11.30 7.29
N LEU A 17 -0.38 11.21 5.95
CA LEU A 17 0.82 11.68 5.24
C LEU A 17 0.97 13.20 5.31
N GLU A 18 -0.14 13.94 5.41
CA GLU A 18 -0.12 15.38 5.69
C GLU A 18 0.52 15.68 7.06
N ALA A 19 0.07 14.96 8.10
CA ALA A 19 0.54 15.14 9.47
C ALA A 19 1.93 14.53 9.76
N ARG A 20 2.38 13.54 8.97
CA ARG A 20 3.61 12.77 9.18
C ARG A 20 4.59 12.92 8.01
N PRO A 21 5.39 14.01 7.96
CA PRO A 21 6.36 14.21 6.88
C PRO A 21 7.47 13.15 6.87
N ASP A 22 7.80 12.56 8.02
CA ASP A 22 8.71 11.42 8.14
C ASP A 22 8.18 10.17 7.43
N LEU A 23 6.90 9.84 7.63
CA LEU A 23 6.23 8.73 6.95
C LEU A 23 6.11 8.97 5.45
N ARG A 24 5.81 10.21 5.04
CA ARG A 24 5.79 10.60 3.63
C ARG A 24 7.16 10.42 2.98
N ALA A 25 8.22 10.89 3.64
CA ALA A 25 9.59 10.72 3.15
C ALA A 25 9.96 9.25 3.00
N GLU A 26 9.58 8.40 3.97
CA GLU A 26 9.83 6.96 3.91
C GLU A 26 9.05 6.27 2.78
N MET A 27 7.78 6.61 2.57
CA MET A 27 7.02 6.13 1.41
C MET A 27 7.64 6.54 0.07
N ARG A 28 8.17 7.76 -0.02
CA ARG A 28 8.89 8.24 -1.22
C ARG A 28 10.17 7.46 -1.45
N ARG A 29 10.96 7.27 -0.40
CA ARG A 29 12.19 6.46 -0.44
C ARG A 29 11.90 5.06 -0.97
N LEU A 30 10.90 4.37 -0.40
CA LEU A 30 10.50 3.03 -0.84
C LEU A 30 10.02 2.98 -2.29
N LEU A 31 9.28 4.00 -2.74
CA LEU A 31 8.80 4.11 -4.12
C LEU A 31 9.96 4.31 -5.13
N ASP A 32 11.01 5.00 -4.71
CA ASP A 32 12.18 5.28 -5.54
C ASP A 32 13.13 4.07 -5.60
N GLU A 33 13.35 3.41 -4.45
CA GLU A 33 14.28 2.28 -4.32
C GLU A 33 13.69 0.95 -4.80
N HIS A 34 12.39 0.73 -4.64
CA HIS A 34 11.77 -0.56 -4.92
C HIS A 34 10.77 -0.51 -6.05
N GLU A 35 10.83 -1.53 -6.91
CA GLU A 35 9.79 -1.77 -7.88
C GLU A 35 8.70 -2.67 -7.29
N LEU A 36 7.43 -2.29 -7.47
CA LEU A 36 6.29 -3.18 -7.32
C LEU A 36 5.86 -3.67 -8.70
N PRO A 37 6.40 -4.80 -9.20
CA PRO A 37 6.17 -5.19 -10.58
C PRO A 37 4.71 -5.57 -10.81
N VAL A 38 4.11 -5.12 -11.90
CA VAL A 38 2.78 -5.57 -12.33
C VAL A 38 2.71 -5.45 -13.84
N LYS A 39 1.99 -6.38 -14.49
CA LYS A 39 1.92 -6.46 -15.95
C LYS A 39 1.47 -5.14 -16.59
N VAL A 40 0.53 -4.44 -15.96
CA VAL A 40 0.02 -3.16 -16.48
C VAL A 40 1.06 -2.06 -16.56
N THR A 41 2.19 -2.20 -15.85
CA THR A 41 3.29 -1.22 -15.84
C THR A 41 4.47 -1.64 -16.71
N GLU A 42 4.39 -2.77 -17.42
CA GLU A 42 5.46 -3.25 -18.29
C GLU A 42 5.42 -2.58 -19.66
N GLY A 43 6.61 -2.30 -20.22
CA GLY A 43 6.80 -1.69 -21.53
C GLY A 43 7.01 -0.17 -21.48
N GLY A 44 7.89 0.33 -22.34
CA GLY A 44 8.18 1.77 -22.46
C GLY A 44 8.59 2.43 -21.14
N ASP A 45 8.06 3.62 -20.89
CA ASP A 45 8.27 4.44 -19.69
C ASP A 45 7.20 4.25 -18.61
N ARG A 46 6.32 3.25 -18.74
CA ARG A 46 5.14 3.06 -17.88
C ARG A 46 5.47 2.93 -16.40
N ARG A 47 6.60 2.31 -16.04
CA ARG A 47 7.06 2.23 -14.64
C ARG A 47 7.43 3.61 -14.08
N ALA A 48 8.10 4.43 -14.87
CA ALA A 48 8.46 5.80 -14.50
C ALA A 48 7.20 6.68 -14.38
N GLN A 49 6.24 6.53 -15.30
CA GLN A 49 4.96 7.23 -15.22
C GLN A 49 4.16 6.85 -13.97
N ARG A 50 4.07 5.54 -13.66
CA ARG A 50 3.46 5.07 -12.41
C ARG A 50 4.15 5.69 -11.19
N ARG A 51 5.49 5.70 -11.17
CA ARG A 51 6.27 6.30 -10.08
C ARG A 51 5.93 7.78 -9.91
N ALA A 52 5.88 8.54 -11.01
CA ALA A 52 5.52 9.96 -10.97
C ALA A 52 4.10 10.18 -10.42
N ILE A 53 3.12 9.35 -10.83
CA ILE A 53 1.73 9.46 -10.36
C ILE A 53 1.63 9.15 -8.86
N LEU A 54 2.21 8.02 -8.41
CA LEU A 54 2.20 7.66 -6.99
C LEU A 54 2.97 8.68 -6.14
N GLY A 55 4.07 9.21 -6.66
CA GLY A 55 4.81 10.28 -6.00
C GLY A 55 3.95 11.52 -5.80
N ALA A 56 3.29 12.00 -6.86
CA ALA A 56 2.39 13.15 -6.76
C ALA A 56 1.20 12.91 -5.81
N LEU A 57 0.68 11.68 -5.75
CA LEU A 57 -0.32 11.28 -4.75
C LEU A 57 0.23 11.39 -3.32
N PHE A 58 1.42 10.86 -3.05
CA PHE A 58 2.00 10.87 -1.71
C PHE A 58 2.40 12.28 -1.25
N ASP A 59 2.76 13.15 -2.20
CA ASP A 59 3.09 14.55 -1.93
C ASP A 59 1.84 15.41 -1.70
N GLY A 60 0.64 14.86 -1.91
CA GLY A 60 -0.64 15.60 -1.84
C GLY A 60 -0.93 16.47 -3.06
N ALA A 61 -0.14 16.34 -4.13
CA ALA A 61 -0.36 17.06 -5.40
C ALA A 61 -1.47 16.43 -6.25
N LEU A 62 -1.84 15.18 -5.98
CA LEU A 62 -3.02 14.51 -6.53
C LEU A 62 -3.85 13.92 -5.38
N THR A 63 -5.16 14.00 -5.52
CA THR A 63 -6.10 13.15 -4.78
C THR A 63 -6.06 11.72 -5.30
N LEU A 64 -6.66 10.78 -4.56
CA LEU A 64 -6.73 9.38 -4.99
C LEU A 64 -7.47 9.22 -6.34
N ASP A 65 -8.61 9.90 -6.53
CA ASP A 65 -9.38 9.79 -7.76
C ASP A 65 -8.65 10.44 -8.95
N GLU A 66 -7.93 11.54 -8.73
CA GLU A 66 -7.07 12.13 -9.76
C GLU A 66 -5.91 11.21 -10.13
N ALA A 67 -5.26 10.57 -9.15
CA ALA A 67 -4.21 9.59 -9.41
C ALA A 67 -4.71 8.38 -10.20
N ILE A 68 -5.96 7.96 -9.96
CA ILE A 68 -6.62 6.89 -10.74
C ILE A 68 -6.87 7.34 -12.18
N ALA A 69 -7.48 8.50 -12.38
CA ALA A 69 -7.73 9.05 -13.71
C ALA A 69 -6.42 9.25 -14.48
N GLU A 70 -5.38 9.75 -13.81
CA GLU A 70 -4.07 9.97 -14.42
C GLU A 70 -3.36 8.67 -14.77
N THR A 71 -3.59 7.61 -13.97
CA THR A 71 -3.14 6.26 -14.28
C THR A 71 -3.80 5.75 -15.57
N GLU A 72 -5.11 5.90 -15.73
CA GLU A 72 -5.80 5.50 -16.97
C GLU A 72 -5.30 6.27 -18.18
N ARG A 73 -5.08 7.58 -18.01
CA ARG A 73 -4.62 8.47 -19.08
C ARG A 73 -3.18 8.22 -19.52
N ARG A 74 -2.25 8.05 -18.57
CA ARG A 74 -0.81 7.89 -18.87
C ARG A 74 -0.43 6.45 -19.18
N LEU A 75 -1.13 5.48 -18.60
CA LEU A 75 -0.88 4.06 -18.81
C LEU A 75 -1.99 3.40 -19.65
N PRO A 76 -2.37 3.93 -20.83
CA PRO A 76 -3.50 3.44 -21.60
C PRO A 76 -3.24 2.01 -22.09
N ARG A 77 -4.31 1.28 -22.39
CA ARG A 77 -4.27 -0.11 -22.80
C ARG A 77 -3.53 -0.28 -24.12
N GLU A 78 -3.75 0.65 -25.04
CA GLU A 78 -3.32 0.64 -26.43
C GLU A 78 -1.79 0.64 -26.56
N SER A 79 -1.08 1.32 -25.63
CA SER A 79 0.38 1.41 -25.61
C SER A 79 1.05 0.24 -24.87
N SER A 80 0.29 -0.68 -24.29
CA SER A 80 0.84 -1.79 -23.51
C SER A 80 1.21 -3.00 -24.37
N PRO A 81 2.30 -3.73 -24.06
CA PRO A 81 2.55 -5.05 -24.64
C PRO A 81 1.45 -6.06 -24.29
N HIS A 82 0.66 -5.80 -23.25
CA HIS A 82 -0.45 -6.64 -22.79
C HIS A 82 -1.82 -6.16 -23.29
N ARG A 83 -1.87 -5.31 -24.33
CA ARG A 83 -3.12 -4.70 -24.84
C ARG A 83 -4.25 -5.68 -25.17
N THR A 84 -3.96 -6.93 -25.49
CA THR A 84 -4.96 -7.96 -25.80
C THR A 84 -5.49 -8.68 -24.55
N SER A 85 -4.88 -8.48 -23.37
CA SER A 85 -5.23 -9.20 -22.14
C SER A 85 -6.28 -8.47 -21.31
N ASN A 86 -7.50 -9.02 -21.30
CA ASN A 86 -8.58 -8.55 -20.42
C ASN A 86 -8.31 -8.81 -18.93
N LEU A 87 -7.37 -9.71 -18.60
CA LEU A 87 -6.96 -9.94 -17.22
C LEU A 87 -6.09 -8.80 -16.69
N VAL A 88 -5.22 -8.23 -17.55
CA VAL A 88 -4.35 -7.10 -17.17
C VAL A 88 -5.14 -5.79 -17.12
N PHE A 89 -6.03 -5.58 -18.10
CA PHE A 89 -6.88 -4.40 -18.22
C PHE A 89 -8.34 -4.71 -17.92
N ALA A 90 -8.59 -5.40 -16.80
CA ALA A 90 -9.94 -5.64 -16.32
C ALA A 90 -10.62 -4.32 -15.89
N SER A 91 -11.95 -4.30 -15.80
CA SER A 91 -12.66 -3.13 -15.28
C SER A 91 -12.12 -2.73 -13.90
N GLY A 92 -11.86 -1.43 -13.72
CA GLY A 92 -11.28 -0.87 -12.49
C GLY A 92 -9.80 -1.17 -12.26
N TRP A 93 -9.04 -1.61 -13.28
CA TRP A 93 -7.61 -1.93 -13.15
C TRP A 93 -6.78 -0.79 -12.56
N ALA A 94 -7.04 0.46 -12.94
CA ALA A 94 -6.29 1.62 -12.46
C ALA A 94 -6.55 1.87 -10.98
N ARG A 95 -7.81 1.82 -10.55
CA ARG A 95 -8.18 1.89 -9.13
C ARG A 95 -7.49 0.80 -8.32
N ARG A 96 -7.52 -0.45 -8.80
CA ARG A 96 -6.85 -1.58 -8.15
C ARG A 96 -5.34 -1.36 -8.04
N LEU A 97 -4.71 -0.85 -9.08
CA LEU A 97 -3.27 -0.55 -9.12
C LEU A 97 -2.89 0.48 -8.06
N VAL A 98 -3.50 1.67 -8.14
CA VAL A 98 -3.18 2.80 -7.25
C VAL A 98 -3.48 2.43 -5.80
N HIS A 99 -4.66 1.86 -5.53
CA HIS A 99 -5.05 1.48 -4.17
C HIS A 99 -4.12 0.43 -3.57
N THR A 100 -3.76 -0.61 -4.34
CA THR A 100 -2.86 -1.67 -3.85
C THR A 100 -1.49 -1.10 -3.55
N HIS A 101 -0.91 -0.34 -4.48
CA HIS A 101 0.46 0.17 -4.32
C HIS A 101 0.55 1.20 -3.20
N THR A 102 -0.44 2.09 -3.06
CA THR A 102 -0.52 3.03 -1.93
C THR A 102 -0.59 2.29 -0.60
N SER A 103 -1.45 1.26 -0.50
CA SER A 103 -1.60 0.47 0.73
C SER A 103 -0.33 -0.30 1.08
N VAL A 104 0.32 -0.95 0.10
CA VAL A 104 1.59 -1.67 0.30
C VAL A 104 2.68 -0.71 0.79
N LEU A 105 2.89 0.41 0.10
CA LEU A 105 3.96 1.35 0.42
C LEU A 105 3.73 2.03 1.77
N TYR A 106 2.49 2.37 2.10
CA TYR A 106 2.14 2.89 3.43
C TYR A 106 2.47 1.87 4.52
N CYS A 107 1.96 0.65 4.41
CA CYS A 107 2.16 -0.38 5.43
C CYS A 107 3.65 -0.72 5.60
N TRP A 108 4.38 -0.80 4.50
CA TRP A 108 5.82 -1.02 4.53
C TRP A 108 6.55 0.15 5.21
N ALA A 109 6.26 1.40 4.84
CA ALA A 109 6.88 2.57 5.46
C ALA A 109 6.62 2.64 6.97
N VAL A 110 5.40 2.34 7.43
CA VAL A 110 5.09 2.25 8.86
C VAL A 110 5.97 1.21 9.55
N ILE A 111 6.13 0.01 8.95
CA ILE A 111 6.97 -1.04 9.52
C ILE A 111 8.45 -0.63 9.57
N GLU A 112 8.99 -0.01 8.52
CA GLU A 112 10.39 0.45 8.51
C GLU A 112 10.65 1.46 9.63
N LEU A 113 9.74 2.43 9.81
CA LEU A 113 9.84 3.40 10.91
C LEU A 113 9.75 2.74 12.29
N LEU A 114 8.86 1.77 12.46
CA LEU A 114 8.73 1.03 13.72
C LEU A 114 10.01 0.25 14.06
N LEU A 115 10.53 -0.50 13.10
CA LEU A 115 11.75 -1.28 13.27
C LEU A 115 12.96 -0.38 13.54
N ALA A 116 13.08 0.75 12.84
CA ALA A 116 14.13 1.74 13.06
C ALA A 116 14.05 2.37 14.47
N ALA A 117 12.85 2.52 15.03
CA ALA A 117 12.63 2.97 16.40
C ALA A 117 12.82 1.87 17.47
N GLY A 118 13.19 0.65 17.07
CA GLY A 118 13.41 -0.48 17.99
C GLY A 118 12.13 -1.21 18.40
N HIS A 119 11.00 -0.96 17.74
CA HIS A 119 9.77 -1.72 17.96
C HIS A 119 9.78 -3.00 17.12
N ASP A 120 9.51 -4.14 17.76
CA ASP A 120 9.43 -5.45 17.12
C ASP A 120 7.98 -5.84 16.72
N ARG A 121 7.00 -5.06 17.15
CA ARG A 121 5.57 -5.30 16.94
C ARG A 121 4.87 -4.13 16.27
N CYS A 122 3.91 -4.46 15.42
CA CYS A 122 2.97 -3.54 14.80
C CYS A 122 1.53 -4.02 15.07
N PHE A 123 0.54 -3.19 14.79
CA PHE A 123 -0.87 -3.48 15.00
C PHE A 123 -1.67 -3.27 13.73
N VAL A 124 -2.63 -4.16 13.48
CA VAL A 124 -3.58 -4.03 12.38
C VAL A 124 -4.93 -3.60 12.97
N PRO A 125 -5.33 -2.33 12.86
CA PRO A 125 -6.64 -1.87 13.34
C PRO A 125 -7.80 -2.53 12.58
N HIS A 126 -8.97 -2.55 13.23
CA HIS A 126 -10.22 -2.81 12.53
C HIS A 126 -10.54 -1.64 11.59
N SER A 127 -11.02 -1.96 10.39
CA SER A 127 -11.51 -0.96 9.45
C SER A 127 -13.03 -0.86 9.55
N SER A 128 -13.59 0.35 9.47
CA SER A 128 -15.04 0.55 9.47
C SER A 128 -15.77 -0.10 8.29
N ALA A 129 -15.06 -0.31 7.18
CA ALA A 129 -15.57 -0.92 5.96
C ALA A 129 -15.06 -2.37 5.74
N GLU A 130 -14.60 -3.04 6.80
CA GLU A 130 -14.04 -4.39 6.65
C GLU A 130 -15.12 -5.45 6.42
N ALA A 131 -14.80 -6.46 5.59
CA ALA A 131 -15.62 -7.65 5.49
C ALA A 131 -15.21 -8.65 6.59
N ALA A 132 -16.12 -8.92 7.53
CA ALA A 132 -15.86 -9.81 8.68
C ALA A 132 -15.40 -11.23 8.29
N SER A 133 -15.74 -11.70 7.08
CA SER A 133 -15.33 -13.00 6.55
C SER A 133 -13.94 -13.01 5.91
N SER A 134 -13.32 -11.84 5.67
CA SER A 134 -12.01 -11.73 5.03
C SER A 134 -10.91 -12.33 5.90
N ALA A 135 -9.82 -12.81 5.27
CA ALA A 135 -8.66 -13.30 6.01
C ALA A 135 -8.04 -12.20 6.89
N CYS A 136 -7.98 -10.96 6.39
CA CYS A 136 -7.50 -9.81 7.15
C CYS A 136 -8.31 -9.61 8.43
N SER A 137 -9.64 -9.53 8.33
CA SER A 137 -10.50 -9.28 9.48
C SER A 137 -10.44 -10.42 10.52
N ARG A 138 -10.39 -11.68 10.06
CA ARG A 138 -10.39 -12.83 10.98
C ARG A 138 -9.03 -13.09 11.64
N LEU A 139 -7.94 -12.87 10.92
CA LEU A 139 -6.61 -13.34 11.33
C LEU A 139 -5.67 -12.20 11.72
N LEU A 140 -5.87 -10.99 11.19
CA LEU A 140 -4.95 -9.87 11.40
C LEU A 140 -5.56 -8.73 12.21
N ALA A 141 -6.78 -8.30 11.87
CA ALA A 141 -7.41 -7.12 12.47
C ALA A 141 -7.62 -7.27 13.99
N GLY A 142 -7.42 -6.17 14.71
CA GLY A 142 -7.53 -6.09 16.17
C GLY A 142 -6.36 -6.73 16.93
N ARG A 143 -5.26 -7.09 16.25
CA ARG A 143 -4.14 -7.84 16.84
C ARG A 143 -2.79 -7.20 16.55
N SER A 144 -1.85 -7.44 17.45
CA SER A 144 -0.43 -7.12 17.27
C SER A 144 0.31 -8.27 16.60
N HIS A 145 1.24 -7.95 15.72
CA HIS A 145 2.02 -8.90 14.92
C HIS A 145 3.49 -8.52 14.94
N ALA A 146 4.38 -9.51 14.78
CA ALA A 146 5.80 -9.23 14.59
C ALA A 146 5.99 -8.41 13.31
N ALA A 147 6.57 -7.22 13.46
CA ALA A 147 6.70 -6.25 12.38
C ALA A 147 7.56 -6.81 11.24
N ALA A 148 8.69 -7.45 11.57
CA ALA A 148 9.56 -8.09 10.58
C ALA A 148 8.83 -9.16 9.75
N ILE A 149 8.01 -10.01 10.38
CA ILE A 149 7.26 -11.05 9.66
C ILE A 149 6.27 -10.44 8.66
N LEU A 150 5.53 -9.40 9.04
CA LEU A 150 4.60 -8.76 8.10
C LEU A 150 5.32 -8.02 6.98
N ARG A 151 6.47 -7.40 7.25
CA ARG A 151 7.30 -6.79 6.22
C ARG A 151 7.78 -7.82 5.21
N ASP A 152 8.36 -8.93 5.68
CA ASP A 152 8.94 -9.93 4.81
C ASP A 152 7.85 -10.55 3.91
N ARG A 153 6.65 -10.79 4.43
CA ARG A 153 5.46 -11.19 3.63
C ARG A 153 5.07 -10.16 2.57
N LEU A 154 5.07 -8.88 2.91
CA LEU A 154 4.77 -7.79 1.97
C LEU A 154 5.77 -7.80 0.81
N ILE A 155 7.05 -7.89 1.13
CA ILE A 155 8.14 -7.91 0.14
C ILE A 155 8.03 -9.16 -0.73
N ASP A 156 7.87 -10.34 -0.13
CA ASP A 156 7.76 -11.61 -0.87
C ASP A 156 6.62 -11.58 -1.90
N VAL A 157 5.44 -11.09 -1.50
CA VAL A 157 4.26 -11.08 -2.36
C VAL A 157 4.32 -9.95 -3.38
N TYR A 158 4.67 -8.73 -2.98
CA TYR A 158 4.50 -7.55 -3.82
C TYR A 158 5.76 -7.14 -4.59
N VAL A 159 6.95 -7.44 -4.07
CA VAL A 159 8.23 -7.16 -4.72
C VAL A 159 8.74 -8.41 -5.44
N ALA A 160 8.91 -9.52 -4.72
CA ALA A 160 9.47 -10.76 -5.28
C ALA A 160 8.47 -11.58 -6.12
N LYS A 161 7.16 -11.32 -5.98
CA LYS A 161 6.07 -12.03 -6.67
C LYS A 161 6.00 -13.52 -6.36
N HIS A 162 6.39 -13.88 -5.15
CA HIS A 162 6.16 -15.21 -4.63
C HIS A 162 4.69 -15.39 -4.23
N ALA A 163 4.15 -16.57 -4.52
CA ALA A 163 2.83 -16.94 -4.04
C ALA A 163 2.90 -17.19 -2.53
N SER A 164 2.01 -16.55 -1.77
CA SER A 164 1.85 -16.81 -0.34
C SER A 164 0.38 -17.05 -0.02
N ARG A 165 0.13 -17.94 0.94
CA ARG A 165 -1.19 -18.16 1.55
C ARG A 165 -1.30 -17.50 2.93
N GLU A 166 -0.20 -16.92 3.41
CA GLU A 166 -0.19 -16.27 4.71
C GLU A 166 -0.91 -14.92 4.63
N PRO A 167 -1.72 -14.56 5.64
CA PRO A 167 -2.38 -13.27 5.66
C PRO A 167 -1.35 -12.12 5.67
N LEU A 168 -1.60 -11.11 4.83
CA LEU A 168 -0.84 -9.86 4.76
C LEU A 168 -1.77 -8.66 4.55
N ILE A 169 -1.28 -7.44 4.76
CA ILE A 169 -2.02 -6.20 4.48
C ILE A 169 -1.25 -5.39 3.43
N PRO A 170 -1.85 -5.05 2.28
CA PRO A 170 -3.17 -5.48 1.82
C PRO A 170 -3.18 -6.95 1.36
N ASN A 171 -4.29 -7.67 1.56
CA ASN A 171 -4.46 -9.03 1.03
C ASN A 171 -5.17 -9.07 -0.34
N HIS A 172 -5.81 -7.96 -0.73
CA HIS A 172 -6.52 -7.82 -2.00
C HIS A 172 -6.64 -6.33 -2.39
N PRO A 173 -6.97 -6.00 -3.66
CA PRO A 173 -6.96 -4.62 -4.16
C PRO A 173 -7.97 -3.64 -3.56
N HIS A 174 -8.84 -4.12 -2.67
CA HIS A 174 -9.88 -3.33 -1.98
C HIS A 174 -9.76 -3.48 -0.47
N CYS A 175 -8.61 -3.96 0.01
CA CYS A 175 -8.37 -4.14 1.43
C CYS A 175 -8.28 -2.77 2.08
N THR A 176 -9.13 -2.54 3.08
CA THR A 176 -9.25 -1.25 3.78
C THR A 176 -8.38 -1.19 5.03
N HIS A 177 -7.79 -2.32 5.45
CA HIS A 177 -6.87 -2.40 6.56
C HIS A 177 -5.55 -1.70 6.26
N VAL A 178 -4.90 -1.26 7.33
CA VAL A 178 -3.57 -0.66 7.33
C VAL A 178 -2.75 -1.25 8.47
N ILE A 179 -1.50 -0.84 8.58
CA ILE A 179 -0.63 -1.13 9.72
C ILE A 179 -0.39 0.17 10.49
N ALA A 180 -0.40 0.09 11.81
CA ALA A 180 -0.12 1.18 12.74
C ALA A 180 0.81 0.68 13.87
N PRO A 181 1.38 1.57 14.69
CA PRO A 181 2.10 1.15 15.89
C PRO A 181 1.23 0.37 16.86
N ALA A 182 1.85 -0.55 17.60
CA ALA A 182 1.15 -1.27 18.65
C ALA A 182 0.74 -0.32 19.79
N PRO A 183 -0.50 -0.43 20.31
CA PRO A 183 -0.92 0.37 21.44
C PRO A 183 -0.07 0.04 22.68
N PRO A 184 0.17 1.00 23.59
CA PRO A 184 0.93 0.77 24.81
C PRO A 184 0.28 -0.35 25.63
N GLY A 185 1.07 -1.34 26.06
CA GLY A 185 0.63 -2.34 27.04
C GLY A 185 -0.04 -3.62 26.50
N ARG A 186 0.08 -3.94 25.20
CA ARG A 186 -0.27 -5.27 24.67
C ARG A 186 0.95 -5.94 24.02
N ALA A 187 1.74 -6.59 24.87
CA ALA A 187 2.69 -7.62 24.46
C ALA A 187 1.90 -8.83 23.92
#